data_AF-A0A4Q3D171-F1
#
_entry.id   AF-A0A4Q3D171-F1
#
_cell.length_a   1.000
_cell.length_b   1.000
_cell.length_c   1.000
_cell.angle_alpha   90.00
_cell.angle_beta   90.00
_cell.angle_gamma   90.00
#
_symmetry.space_group_name_H-M   'P 1'
#
loop_
_entity.id
_entity.type
_entity.pdbx_description
1 polymer ?
#
loop_
_entity_poly.entity_id
_entity_poly.type
_entity_poly.pdbx_seq_one_letter_code
_entity_poly.pdbx_strand_id
1 'polypeptide(L)' 'MVHNENLETKELNNELDIKLSKPRSSRFFFVLGFFGIFIFAWSGCYNLYHHKFVNQKEKVPVNESSLYEPKYK' A
#
# COMPACT_ATOMS: atom_id res chain seq x y z
N MET A 1 -29.71 -31.94 -26.86
CA MET A 1 -29.74 -30.47 -26.69
C MET A 1 -29.86 -30.05 -25.22
N VAL A 2 -30.61 -30.79 -24.38
CA VAL A 2 -30.82 -30.50 -22.93
C VAL A 2 -29.55 -30.56 -22.04
N HIS A 3 -28.50 -31.28 -22.44
CA HIS A 3 -27.27 -31.39 -21.63
C HIS A 3 -26.43 -30.11 -21.59
N ASN A 4 -26.51 -29.24 -22.61
CA ASN A 4 -25.70 -28.02 -22.68
C ASN A 4 -26.25 -26.92 -21.75
N GLU A 5 -27.58 -26.79 -21.66
CA GLU A 5 -28.24 -25.78 -20.81
C GLU A 5 -27.98 -26.01 -19.31
N ASN A 6 -27.77 -27.26 -18.88
CA ASN A 6 -27.42 -27.60 -17.50
C ASN A 6 -25.97 -27.24 -17.12
N LEU A 7 -25.08 -27.19 -18.12
CA LEU A 7 -23.70 -26.73 -17.93
C LEU A 7 -23.65 -25.20 -17.89
N GLU A 8 -24.34 -24.53 -18.82
CA GLU A 8 -24.44 -23.06 -18.83
C GLU A 8 -25.07 -22.50 -17.56
N THR A 9 -26.13 -23.14 -17.05
CA THR A 9 -26.76 -22.72 -15.79
C THR A 9 -25.91 -22.99 -14.55
N LYS A 10 -25.03 -24.01 -14.57
CA LYS A 10 -24.03 -24.26 -13.51
C LYS A 10 -22.88 -23.25 -13.55
N GLU A 11 -22.41 -22.89 -14.74
CA GLU A 11 -21.36 -21.88 -14.92
C GLU A 11 -21.88 -20.49 -14.52
N LEU A 12 -23.14 -20.18 -14.83
CA LEU A 12 -23.82 -18.93 -14.43
C LEU A 12 -24.10 -18.83 -12.92
N ASN A 13 -24.38 -19.96 -12.25
CA ASN A 13 -24.64 -20.02 -10.81
C ASN A 13 -23.41 -20.55 -10.04
N ASN A 14 -22.22 -20.07 -10.39
CA ASN A 14 -21.03 -20.39 -9.65
C ASN A 14 -20.96 -19.56 -8.36
N GLU A 15 -21.21 -20.18 -7.21
CA GLU A 15 -21.15 -19.52 -5.89
C GLU A 15 -19.75 -18.99 -5.51
N LEU A 16 -18.71 -19.47 -6.20
CA LEU A 16 -17.34 -18.98 -6.05
C LEU A 16 -17.07 -17.73 -6.90
N ASP A 17 -18.01 -17.32 -7.76
CA ASP A 17 -17.87 -16.12 -8.56
C ASP A 17 -18.07 -14.86 -7.70
N ILE A 18 -17.01 -14.05 -7.68
CA ILE A 18 -16.92 -12.80 -6.92
C ILE A 18 -17.86 -11.73 -7.52
N LYS A 19 -18.25 -11.87 -8.80
CA LYS A 19 -19.19 -10.97 -9.48
C LYS A 19 -20.66 -11.25 -9.15
N LEU A 20 -20.99 -12.45 -8.67
CA LEU A 20 -22.38 -12.86 -8.42
C LEU A 20 -23.00 -12.16 -7.21
N SER A 21 -22.18 -11.82 -6.20
CA SER A 21 -22.66 -11.18 -4.96
C SER A 21 -21.88 -9.93 -4.59
N LYS A 22 -22.56 -8.77 -4.74
CA LYS A 22 -22.09 -7.44 -4.31
C LYS A 22 -21.52 -7.40 -2.87
N PRO A 23 -22.14 -8.02 -1.85
CA PRO A 23 -21.62 -7.95 -0.48
C PRO A 23 -20.36 -8.81 -0.24
N ARG A 24 -20.16 -9.96 -0.93
CA ARG A 24 -18.91 -10.73 -0.81
C ARG A 24 -17.74 -10.01 -1.50
N SER A 25 -18.00 -9.39 -2.65
CA SER A 25 -17.01 -8.59 -3.36
C SER A 25 -16.44 -7.45 -2.50
N SER A 26 -17.30 -6.71 -1.78
CA SER A 26 -16.87 -5.64 -0.88
C SER A 26 -15.94 -6.11 0.25
N ARG A 27 -16.23 -7.26 0.87
CA ARG A 27 -15.37 -7.83 1.93
C ARG A 27 -13.98 -8.20 1.41
N PHE A 28 -13.89 -8.75 0.20
CA PHE A 28 -12.61 -9.07 -0.43
C PHE A 28 -11.77 -7.80 -0.66
N PHE A 29 -12.36 -6.77 -1.25
CA PHE A 29 -11.66 -5.51 -1.49
C PHE A 29 -11.26 -4.79 -0.20
N PHE A 30 -12.06 -4.90 0.87
CA PHE A 30 -11.70 -4.37 2.18
C PHE A 30 -10.44 -5.05 2.73
N VAL A 31 -10.37 -6.39 2.70
CA VAL A 31 -9.19 -7.14 3.17
C VAL A 31 -7.97 -6.84 2.30
N LEU A 32 -8.15 -6.81 0.97
CA LEU A 32 -7.07 -6.48 0.02
C LEU A 32 -6.51 -5.07 0.25
N GLY A 33 -7.39 -4.08 0.42
CA GLY A 33 -7.01 -2.69 0.67
C GLY A 33 -6.36 -2.51 2.03
N PHE A 34 -6.94 -3.08 3.09
CA PHE A 34 -6.36 -3.02 4.44
C PHE A 34 -4.97 -3.65 4.48
N PHE A 35 -4.80 -4.82 3.86
CA PHE A 35 -3.50 -5.51 3.81
C PHE A 35 -2.46 -4.72 2.98
N GLY A 36 -2.88 -4.10 1.87
CA GLY A 36 -2.03 -3.21 1.09
C GLY A 36 -1.53 -2.01 1.89
N ILE A 37 -2.44 -1.32 2.59
CA ILE A 37 -2.08 -0.19 3.46
C ILE A 37 -1.18 -0.65 4.61
N PHE A 38 -1.44 -1.82 5.19
CA PHE A 38 -0.64 -2.39 6.27
C PHE A 38 0.81 -2.65 5.85
N ILE A 39 1.03 -3.31 4.71
CA ILE A 39 2.38 -3.55 4.18
C ILE A 39 3.05 -2.23 3.79
N PHE A 40 2.31 -1.29 3.19
CA PHE A 40 2.84 0.02 2.82
C PHE A 40 3.29 0.82 4.04
N ALA A 41 2.49 0.85 5.11
CA ALA A 41 2.85 1.51 6.35
C ALA A 41 4.11 0.89 6.97
N TRP A 42 4.19 -0.44 7.00
CA TRP A 42 5.38 -1.14 7.53
C TRP A 42 6.62 -0.84 6.69
N SER A 43 6.55 -1.01 5.37
CA SER A 43 7.65 -0.72 4.45
C SER A 43 8.09 0.76 4.53
N GLY A 44 7.12 1.68 4.57
CA GLY A 44 7.37 3.11 4.70
C GLY A 44 8.07 3.48 6.00
N CYS A 45 7.63 2.92 7.13
CA CYS A 45 8.29 3.12 8.44
C CYS A 45 9.71 2.57 8.46
N TYR A 46 9.94 1.39 7.86
CA TYR A 46 11.28 0.80 7.77
C TYR A 46 12.22 1.68 6.93
N ASN A 47 11.77 2.10 5.74
CA ASN A 47 12.55 2.96 4.86
C ASN A 47 12.91 4.30 5.55
N LEU A 48 11.93 4.92 6.23
CA LEU A 48 12.16 6.15 6.99
C LEU A 48 13.14 5.95 8.16
N TYR A 49 13.09 4.81 8.84
CA TYR A 49 14.02 4.49 9.93
C TYR A 49 15.48 4.35 9.46
N HIS A 50 15.70 3.82 8.25
CA HIS A 50 17.03 3.68 7.66
C HIS A 50 17.57 4.99 7.10
N HIS A 51 16.71 5.81 6.50
CA HIS A 51 17.08 7.12 5.94
C HIS A 51 16.93 8.28 6.93
N LYS A 52 16.83 7.99 8.23
CA LYS A 52 16.83 9.06 9.24
C LYS A 52 18.10 9.89 9.15
N PHE A 53 17.95 11.21 9.20
CA PHE A 53 19.03 12.21 9.12
C PHE A 53 20.11 12.10 10.22
N VAL A 54 19.96 11.17 11.17
CA VAL A 54 20.93 10.90 12.23
C VAL A 54 22.28 10.45 11.68
N ASN A 55 22.30 9.71 10.56
CA ASN A 55 23.52 9.17 9.97
C ASN A 55 24.16 10.10 8.91
N GLN A 56 23.52 11.23 8.57
CA GLN A 56 23.97 12.15 7.51
C GLN A 56 24.47 13.48 8.06
N LYS A 57 24.90 13.52 9.32
CA LYS A 57 25.43 14.74 9.97
C LYS A 57 26.67 15.31 9.29
N GLU A 58 27.43 14.51 8.55
CA GLU A 58 28.73 14.93 8.00
C GLU A 58 28.66 15.64 6.64
N LYS A 59 27.55 15.52 5.89
CA LYS A 59 27.52 15.95 4.47
C LYS A 59 26.57 17.13 4.17
N VAL A 60 25.97 17.73 5.18
CA VAL A 60 25.18 18.95 4.96
C VAL A 60 26.08 20.15 5.26
N PRO A 61 26.50 20.94 4.25
CA PRO A 61 27.19 22.19 4.51
C PRO A 61 26.24 23.11 5.28
N VAL A 62 26.48 23.25 6.58
CA VAL A 62 25.72 24.19 7.42
C VAL A 62 26.06 25.60 6.94
N ASN A 63 25.04 26.41 6.68
CA ASN A 63 25.23 27.79 6.28
C ASN A 63 25.91 28.55 7.43
N GLU A 64 27.02 29.24 7.16
CA GLU A 64 27.78 29.96 8.18
C GLU A 64 26.98 31.10 8.85
N SER A 65 25.91 31.56 8.20
CA SER A 65 24.98 32.55 8.75
C SER A 65 23.98 31.97 9.75
N SER A 66 23.82 30.64 9.83
CA SER A 66 22.94 29.97 10.80
C SER A 66 23.69 29.51 12.06
N LEU A 67 24.97 29.85 12.21
CA LEU A 67 25.69 29.65 13.47
C LEU A 67 25.22 30.66 14.52
N TYR A 68 25.35 30.26 15.79
CA TYR A 68 25.09 31.12 16.94
C TYR A 68 25.91 32.42 16.88
N GLU A 69 27.13 32.33 16.37
CA GLU A 69 27.95 33.47 15.97
C GLU A 69 28.02 33.50 14.43
N PRO A 70 27.16 34.29 13.76
CA PRO A 70 27.12 34.33 12.32
C PRO A 70 28.37 35.02 11.76
N LYS A 71 28.98 34.43 10.74
CA LYS A 71 30.04 35.08 9.95
C LYS A 71 29.42 35.69 8.68
N TYR A 72 29.59 36.99 8.52
CA TYR A 72 29.19 37.72 7.31
C TYR A 72 30.43 37.94 6.43
N LYS A 73 30.26 37.90 5.10
CA LYS A 73 31.28 38.32 4.13
C LYS A 73 31.22 39.82 3.91
#